data_AF-A0A2D6BNN8-F1
#
_entry.id   AF-A0A2D6BNN8-F1
#
_cell.length_a   1.000
_cell.length_b   1.000
_cell.length_c   1.000
_cell.angle_alpha   90.00
_cell.angle_beta   90.00
_cell.angle_gamma   90.00
#
_symmetry.space_group_name_H-M   'P 1'
#
loop_
_entity.id
_entity.type
_entity.pdbx_description
1 polymer ?
#
loop_
_entity_poly.entity_id
_entity_poly.type
_entity_poly.pdbx_seq_one_letter_code
_entity_poly.pdbx_strand_id
1 'polypeptide(L)'
;MGDERLLAAMLGQLIWLALALAGAAWLGGPLSERLGLVPSRLPWRWVVVALVGFLCLSAAADAGLRTLALREGGRLGEIDELVRDTRAALAASLVALGLLPALCEELLFRGFALRALEGRFATWVAVTGSSVLFGLAHADLVHGGAAFVLGLYLGVVAVWAGSVVPAILCHAANNLYGIAALAGLAPPGEPLDAVGAWGLLVASGVCLTLLRAVRKRPLPVGNELQREAESADS
;
A
#
# COMPACT_ATOMS: atom_id res chain seq x y z
N MET A 1 26.12 -2.76 12.12
CA MET A 1 25.68 -2.56 10.72
C MET A 1 24.17 -2.70 10.55
N GLY A 2 23.50 -3.69 11.12
CA GLY A 2 22.02 -3.82 11.04
C GLY A 2 21.26 -2.62 11.63
N ASP A 3 21.65 -2.15 12.82
CA ASP A 3 20.98 -1.05 13.51
C ASP A 3 21.02 0.29 12.74
N GLU A 4 22.15 0.61 12.10
CA GLU A 4 22.30 1.83 11.30
C GLU A 4 21.41 1.80 10.05
N ARG A 5 21.28 0.62 9.41
CA ARG A 5 20.39 0.43 8.26
C ARG A 5 18.92 0.54 8.66
N LEU A 6 18.55 0.01 9.82
CA LEU A 6 17.20 0.17 10.38
C LEU A 6 16.89 1.63 10.72
N LEU A 7 17.83 2.34 11.36
CA LEU A 7 17.68 3.75 11.65
C LEU A 7 17.50 4.57 10.36
N ALA A 8 18.32 4.31 9.34
CA ALA A 8 18.20 4.95 8.04
C ALA A 8 16.83 4.68 7.39
N ALA A 9 16.33 3.43 7.46
CA ALA A 9 15.00 3.09 6.99
C ALA A 9 13.91 3.89 7.72
N MET A 10 13.97 3.97 9.05
CA MET A 10 13.01 4.76 9.84
C MET A 10 13.04 6.24 9.51
N LEU A 11 14.24 6.83 9.38
CA LEU A 11 14.40 8.24 8.99
C LEU A 11 13.82 8.52 7.61
N GLY A 12 14.01 7.61 6.64
CA GLY A 12 13.36 7.68 5.34
C GLY A 12 11.84 7.74 5.45
N GLN A 13 11.24 6.93 6.32
CA GLN A 13 9.79 6.94 6.54
C GLN A 13 9.28 8.25 7.15
N LEU A 14 10.06 8.89 8.03
CA LEU A 14 9.71 10.21 8.57
C LEU A 14 9.68 11.29 7.48
N ILE A 15 10.55 11.21 6.47
CA ILE A 15 10.51 12.12 5.32
C ILE A 15 9.21 11.92 4.52
N TRP A 16 8.84 10.67 4.23
CA TRP A 16 7.58 10.38 3.53
C TRP A 16 6.35 10.88 4.30
N LEU A 17 6.33 10.68 5.62
CA LEU A 17 5.29 11.20 6.49
C LEU A 17 5.22 12.74 6.46
N ALA A 18 6.37 13.41 6.55
CA ALA A 18 6.44 14.86 6.50
C ALA A 18 5.90 15.40 5.16
N LEU A 19 6.25 14.76 4.04
CA LEU A 19 5.72 15.12 2.73
C LEU A 19 4.20 14.94 2.65
N ALA A 20 3.68 13.84 3.19
CA ALA A 20 2.24 13.58 3.23
C ALA A 20 1.50 14.67 4.04
N LEU A 21 2.00 14.98 5.23
CA LEU A 21 1.42 15.97 6.13
C LEU A 21 1.50 17.39 5.55
N ALA A 22 2.66 17.77 5.00
CA ALA A 22 2.86 19.09 4.40
C ALA A 22 1.96 19.28 3.16
N GLY A 23 1.90 18.26 2.28
CA GLY A 23 1.03 18.29 1.12
C GLY A 23 -0.45 18.40 1.49
N ALA A 24 -0.90 17.61 2.48
CA ALA A 24 -2.28 17.67 2.96
C ALA A 24 -2.60 19.02 3.63
N ALA A 25 -1.67 19.57 4.42
CA ALA A 25 -1.84 20.88 5.06
C ALA A 25 -1.95 22.02 4.03
N TRP A 26 -1.18 21.95 2.94
CA TRP A 26 -1.24 22.94 1.85
C TRP A 26 -2.64 23.05 1.23
N LEU A 27 -3.40 21.95 1.20
CA LEU A 27 -4.77 21.92 0.65
C LEU A 27 -5.82 22.50 1.62
N GLY A 28 -5.44 22.88 2.83
CA GLY A 28 -6.32 23.43 3.88
C GLY A 28 -7.33 22.44 4.45
N GLY A 29 -8.01 22.78 5.55
CA GLY A 29 -9.00 21.91 6.21
C GLY A 29 -8.40 20.79 7.07
N PRO A 30 -9.23 19.88 7.63
CA PRO A 30 -8.77 18.85 8.56
C PRO A 30 -7.85 17.80 7.89
N LEU A 31 -6.68 17.56 8.48
CA LEU A 31 -5.70 16.59 7.96
C LEU A 31 -6.27 15.16 7.84
N SER A 32 -7.13 14.75 8.78
CA SER A 32 -7.77 13.44 8.75
C SER A 32 -8.61 13.23 7.48
N GLU A 33 -9.33 14.26 7.04
CA GLU A 33 -10.13 14.22 5.82
C GLU A 33 -9.26 14.28 4.57
N ARG A 34 -8.24 15.15 4.57
CA ARG A 34 -7.31 15.29 3.45
C ARG A 34 -6.48 14.05 3.20
N LEU A 35 -6.06 13.35 4.25
CA LEU A 35 -5.32 12.09 4.17
C LEU A 35 -6.22 10.85 4.13
N GLY A 36 -7.54 11.02 4.25
CA GLY A 36 -8.46 9.89 4.26
C GLY A 36 -8.37 8.99 5.48
N LEU A 37 -7.83 9.49 6.60
CA LEU A 37 -7.89 8.88 7.92
C LEU A 37 -9.29 9.05 8.53
N VAL A 38 -10.27 8.49 7.82
CA VAL A 38 -11.68 8.47 8.19
C VAL A 38 -12.16 7.03 8.27
N PRO A 39 -13.27 6.73 8.98
CA PRO A 39 -13.84 5.39 9.00
C PRO A 39 -14.09 4.85 7.59
N SER A 40 -13.72 3.59 7.37
CA SER A 40 -13.93 2.92 6.09
C SER A 40 -15.42 2.77 5.78
N ARG A 41 -15.81 3.04 4.53
CA ARG A 41 -17.15 2.74 4.01
C ARG A 41 -17.36 1.25 3.77
N LEU A 42 -16.28 0.47 3.69
CA LEU A 42 -16.34 -0.98 3.62
C LEU A 42 -16.51 -1.54 5.04
N PRO A 43 -17.54 -2.39 5.28
CA PRO A 43 -17.65 -3.14 6.52
C PRO A 43 -16.38 -3.99 6.76
N TRP A 44 -16.02 -4.23 8.01
CA TRP A 44 -14.79 -4.95 8.38
C TRP A 44 -14.63 -6.31 7.66
N ARG A 45 -15.71 -7.07 7.44
CA ARG A 45 -15.67 -8.35 6.70
C ARG A 45 -15.14 -8.18 5.27
N TRP A 46 -15.42 -7.04 4.64
CA TRP A 46 -14.92 -6.73 3.32
C TRP A 46 -13.50 -6.18 3.36
N VAL A 47 -13.09 -5.54 4.46
CA VAL A 47 -11.66 -5.25 4.70
C VAL A 47 -10.86 -6.55 4.81
N VAL A 48 -11.40 -7.59 5.44
CA VAL A 48 -10.77 -8.92 5.48
C VAL A 48 -10.67 -9.53 4.08
N VAL A 49 -11.71 -9.45 3.25
CA VAL A 49 -11.65 -9.91 1.84
C VAL A 49 -10.59 -9.12 1.05
N ALA A 50 -10.49 -7.81 1.26
CA ALA A 50 -9.44 -6.99 0.65
C ALA A 50 -8.04 -7.42 1.08
N LEU A 51 -7.86 -7.71 2.37
CA LEU A 51 -6.60 -8.22 2.91
C LEU A 51 -6.22 -9.57 2.30
N VAL A 52 -7.15 -10.53 2.25
CA VAL A 52 -6.90 -11.85 1.65
C VAL A 52 -6.50 -11.71 0.18
N GLY A 53 -7.27 -10.95 -0.60
CA GLY A 53 -6.96 -10.73 -2.01
C GLY A 53 -5.62 -10.01 -2.23
N PHE A 54 -5.22 -9.14 -1.30
CA PHE A 54 -3.92 -8.45 -1.35
C PHE A 54 -2.76 -9.42 -1.07
N LEU A 55 -2.91 -10.26 -0.04
CA LEU A 55 -1.90 -11.28 0.30
C LEU A 55 -1.75 -12.31 -0.83
N CYS A 56 -2.86 -12.70 -1.48
CA CYS A 56 -2.79 -13.56 -2.67
C CYS A 56 -2.03 -12.89 -3.82
N LEU A 57 -2.29 -11.61 -4.10
CA LEU A 57 -1.57 -10.87 -5.15
C LEU A 57 -0.08 -10.77 -4.83
N SER A 58 0.27 -10.46 -3.59
CA SER A 58 1.65 -10.34 -3.14
C SER A 58 2.41 -11.67 -3.23
N ALA A 59 1.80 -12.76 -2.76
CA ALA A 59 2.38 -14.09 -2.88
C ALA A 59 2.54 -14.53 -4.35
N ALA A 60 1.60 -14.20 -5.22
CA ALA A 60 1.73 -14.45 -6.66
C ALA A 60 2.86 -13.63 -7.30
N ALA A 61 2.98 -12.35 -6.92
CA ALA A 61 4.07 -11.50 -7.40
C ALA A 61 5.44 -12.02 -6.93
N ASP A 62 5.57 -12.42 -5.66
CA ASP A 62 6.79 -13.03 -5.12
C ASP A 62 7.17 -14.32 -5.86
N ALA A 63 6.20 -15.22 -6.10
CA ALA A 63 6.42 -16.43 -6.87
C ALA A 63 6.90 -16.11 -8.31
N GLY A 64 6.29 -15.12 -8.96
CA GLY A 64 6.72 -14.64 -10.28
C GLY A 64 8.16 -14.13 -10.29
N LEU A 65 8.56 -13.34 -9.29
CA LEU A 65 9.94 -12.84 -9.18
C LEU A 65 10.96 -13.95 -8.93
N ARG A 66 10.61 -14.96 -8.12
CA ARG A 66 11.46 -16.13 -7.86
C ARG A 66 11.64 -16.99 -9.11
N THR A 67 10.55 -17.28 -9.83
CA THR A 67 10.60 -18.08 -11.06
C THR A 67 11.43 -17.42 -12.17
N LEU A 68 11.44 -16.08 -12.21
CA LEU A 68 12.27 -15.31 -13.14
C LEU A 68 13.70 -15.07 -12.64
N ALA A 69 14.07 -15.59 -11.46
CA ALA A 69 15.34 -15.34 -10.79
C ALA A 69 15.67 -13.84 -10.61
N LEU A 70 14.65 -12.98 -10.54
CA LEU A 70 14.79 -11.53 -10.36
C LEU A 70 14.87 -11.13 -8.89
N ARG A 71 14.53 -12.04 -7.97
CA ARG A 71 14.56 -11.77 -6.53
C ARG A 71 15.98 -11.87 -5.95
N GLU A 72 16.79 -12.79 -6.46
CA GLU A 72 18.14 -13.07 -5.93
C GLU A 72 19.14 -11.99 -6.40
N GLY A 73 19.88 -11.39 -5.46
CA GLY A 73 20.92 -10.40 -5.76
C GLY A 73 20.46 -8.95 -6.00
N GLY A 74 19.16 -8.67 -5.89
CA GLY A 74 18.60 -7.30 -5.97
C GLY A 74 18.24 -6.70 -4.61
N ARG A 75 17.66 -5.48 -4.62
CA ARG A 75 17.23 -4.74 -3.41
C ARG A 75 16.33 -5.58 -2.48
N LEU A 76 15.47 -6.43 -3.04
CA LEU A 76 14.59 -7.32 -2.27
C LEU A 76 15.41 -8.37 -1.47
N GLY A 77 16.49 -8.89 -2.05
CA GLY A 77 17.41 -9.80 -1.35
C GLY A 77 18.18 -9.10 -0.22
N GLU A 78 18.62 -7.86 -0.43
CA GLU A 78 19.27 -7.06 0.62
C GLU A 78 18.35 -6.82 1.83
N ILE A 79 17.04 -6.59 1.58
CA ILE A 79 16.03 -6.47 2.64
C ILE A 79 15.88 -7.81 3.37
N ASP A 80 15.85 -8.93 2.66
CA ASP A 80 15.77 -10.27 3.27
C ASP A 80 16.96 -10.53 4.20
N GLU A 81 18.18 -10.18 3.77
CA GLU A 81 19.40 -10.27 4.58
C GLU A 81 19.34 -9.38 5.82
N LEU A 82 18.93 -8.11 5.65
CA LEU A 82 18.78 -7.17 6.77
C LEU A 82 17.81 -7.70 7.84
N VAL A 83 16.67 -8.27 7.41
CA VAL A 83 15.70 -8.86 8.34
C VAL A 83 16.26 -10.09 9.06
N ARG A 84 17.01 -10.95 8.35
CA ARG A 84 17.64 -12.14 8.96
C ARG A 84 18.70 -11.78 9.98
N ASP A 85 19.54 -10.79 9.69
CA ASP A 85 20.60 -10.31 10.58
C ASP A 85 20.02 -9.66 11.85
N THR A 86 18.86 -9.02 11.74
CA THR A 86 18.23 -8.32 12.86
C THR A 86 17.28 -9.20 13.68
N ARG A 87 17.30 -10.53 13.52
CA ARG A 87 16.40 -11.45 14.24
C ARG A 87 16.41 -11.29 15.77
N ALA A 88 17.54 -10.89 16.37
CA ALA A 88 17.64 -10.58 17.80
C ALA A 88 16.80 -9.35 18.22
N ALA A 89 16.44 -8.47 17.27
CA ALA A 89 15.57 -7.32 17.45
C ALA A 89 14.33 -7.40 16.54
N LEU A 90 13.68 -8.56 16.45
CA LEU A 90 12.45 -8.79 15.68
C LEU A 90 11.40 -7.69 15.87
N ALA A 91 11.20 -7.22 17.12
CA ALA A 91 10.28 -6.14 17.42
C ALA A 91 10.63 -4.84 16.67
N ALA A 92 11.91 -4.49 16.59
CA ALA A 92 12.38 -3.33 15.85
C ALA A 92 12.13 -3.51 14.34
N SER A 93 12.39 -4.70 13.77
CA SER A 93 12.09 -4.97 12.35
C SER A 93 10.60 -4.88 12.03
N LEU A 94 9.72 -5.45 12.88
CA LEU A 94 8.27 -5.37 12.68
C LEU A 94 7.77 -3.93 12.66
N VAL A 95 8.34 -3.05 13.49
CA VAL A 95 8.00 -1.63 13.50
C VAL A 95 8.62 -0.90 12.30
N ALA A 96 9.94 -0.98 12.14
CA ALA A 96 10.71 -0.17 11.20
C ALA A 96 10.51 -0.56 9.73
N LEU A 97 10.27 -1.85 9.45
CA LEU A 97 10.11 -2.40 8.11
C LEU A 97 8.67 -2.88 7.83
N GLY A 98 7.90 -3.15 8.88
CA GLY A 98 6.51 -3.61 8.76
C GLY A 98 5.50 -2.47 8.83
N LEU A 99 5.33 -1.93 10.04
CA LEU A 99 4.25 -0.99 10.36
C LEU A 99 4.52 0.43 9.88
N LEU A 100 5.74 0.94 10.10
CA LEU A 100 6.08 2.33 9.81
C LEU A 100 6.03 2.61 8.30
N PRO A 101 6.60 1.79 7.40
CA PRO A 101 6.45 1.97 5.96
C PRO A 101 4.99 1.90 5.52
N ALA A 102 4.24 0.90 5.99
CA ALA A 102 2.84 0.74 5.64
C ALA A 102 1.99 1.95 6.05
N LEU A 103 2.31 2.62 7.16
CA LEU A 103 1.64 3.85 7.56
C LEU A 103 2.09 5.04 6.71
N CYS A 104 3.40 5.31 6.65
CA CYS A 104 3.94 6.53 6.05
C CYS A 104 3.73 6.55 4.53
N GLU A 105 3.98 5.43 3.86
CA GLU A 105 3.84 5.33 2.41
C GLU A 105 2.36 5.39 2.01
N GLU A 106 1.46 4.70 2.69
CA GLU A 106 0.04 4.77 2.34
C GLU A 106 -0.55 6.15 2.61
N LEU A 107 -0.13 6.85 3.67
CA LEU A 107 -0.53 8.24 3.89
C LEU A 107 -0.06 9.15 2.76
N LEU A 108 1.17 8.97 2.26
CA LEU A 108 1.69 9.77 1.16
C LEU A 108 1.00 9.44 -0.16
N PHE A 109 0.95 8.17 -0.55
CA PHE A 109 0.52 7.77 -1.89
C PHE A 109 -1.00 7.62 -2.00
N ARG A 110 -1.69 7.07 -0.99
CA ARG A 110 -3.15 6.82 -1.03
C ARG A 110 -3.92 7.90 -0.29
N GLY A 111 -3.33 8.43 0.78
CA GLY A 111 -3.88 9.58 1.50
C GLY A 111 -3.74 10.86 0.70
N PHE A 112 -2.52 11.27 0.36
CA PHE A 112 -2.28 12.54 -0.31
C PHE A 112 -2.29 12.45 -1.85
N ALA A 113 -1.35 11.73 -2.46
CA ALA A 113 -1.12 11.78 -3.91
C ALA A 113 -2.34 11.31 -4.73
N LEU A 114 -2.92 10.16 -4.37
CA LEU A 114 -4.12 9.63 -4.99
C LEU A 114 -5.28 10.64 -4.95
N ARG A 115 -5.56 11.23 -3.77
CA ARG A 115 -6.67 12.18 -3.61
C ARG A 115 -6.43 13.49 -4.35
N ALA A 116 -5.19 13.98 -4.34
CA ALA A 116 -4.80 15.15 -5.11
C ALA A 116 -5.01 14.94 -6.63
N LEU A 117 -4.73 13.73 -7.12
CA LEU A 117 -4.99 13.33 -8.51
C LEU A 117 -6.49 13.14 -8.78
N GLU A 118 -7.27 12.55 -7.87
CA GLU A 118 -8.73 12.41 -8.02
C GLU A 118 -9.46 13.76 -8.11
N GLY A 119 -8.89 14.83 -7.52
CA GLY A 119 -9.42 16.19 -7.66
C GLY A 119 -9.25 16.81 -9.06
N ARG A 120 -8.46 16.18 -9.95
CA ARG A 120 -8.16 16.71 -11.29
C ARG A 120 -8.36 15.71 -12.43
N PHE A 121 -8.31 14.42 -12.15
CA PHE A 121 -8.33 13.35 -13.14
C PHE A 121 -9.36 12.28 -12.79
N ALA A 122 -9.71 11.45 -13.77
CA ALA A 122 -10.55 10.28 -13.52
C ALA A 122 -9.91 9.33 -12.50
N THR A 123 -10.71 8.71 -11.64
CA THR A 123 -10.25 7.79 -10.58
C THR A 123 -9.24 6.74 -11.05
N TRP A 124 -9.41 6.15 -12.25
CA TRP A 124 -8.46 5.15 -12.76
C TRP A 124 -7.09 5.75 -13.09
N VAL A 125 -7.04 6.99 -13.56
CA VAL A 125 -5.80 7.75 -13.79
C VAL A 125 -5.14 8.08 -12.46
N ALA A 126 -5.92 8.49 -11.47
CA ALA A 126 -5.42 8.81 -10.14
C ALA A 126 -4.80 7.58 -9.46
N VAL A 127 -5.48 6.43 -9.49
CA VAL A 127 -4.98 5.15 -8.97
C VAL A 127 -3.69 4.74 -9.69
N THR A 128 -3.66 4.84 -11.02
CA THR A 128 -2.48 4.46 -11.79
C THR A 128 -1.31 5.39 -11.48
N GLY A 129 -1.54 6.71 -11.51
CA GLY A 129 -0.52 7.72 -11.24
C GLY A 129 0.07 7.62 -9.84
N SER A 130 -0.76 7.47 -8.81
CA SER A 130 -0.26 7.30 -7.43
C SER A 130 0.52 5.99 -7.26
N SER A 131 0.14 4.94 -7.99
CA SER A 131 0.85 3.65 -7.97
C SER A 131 2.18 3.72 -8.71
N VAL A 132 2.28 4.48 -9.81
CA VAL A 132 3.54 4.75 -10.50
C VAL A 132 4.49 5.50 -9.57
N LEU A 133 4.02 6.56 -8.90
CA LEU A 133 4.83 7.29 -7.93
C LEU A 133 5.33 6.38 -6.79
N PHE A 134 4.47 5.49 -6.30
CA PHE A 134 4.83 4.50 -5.29
C PHE A 134 5.90 3.52 -5.78
N GLY A 135 5.76 2.98 -7.00
CA GLY A 135 6.78 2.12 -7.60
C GLY A 135 8.12 2.83 -7.81
N LEU A 136 8.10 4.08 -8.29
CA LEU A 136 9.31 4.89 -8.49
C LEU A 136 10.02 5.24 -7.18
N ALA A 137 9.28 5.45 -6.09
CA ALA A 137 9.85 5.73 -4.76
C ALA A 137 10.77 4.60 -4.26
N HIS A 138 10.59 3.38 -4.77
CA HIS A 138 11.44 2.25 -4.44
C HIS A 138 12.78 2.24 -5.18
N ALA A 139 13.02 3.17 -6.12
CA ALA A 139 14.28 3.38 -6.84
C ALA A 139 15.05 2.09 -7.21
N ASP A 140 14.30 1.08 -7.66
CA ASP A 140 14.76 -0.22 -8.12
C ASP A 140 13.69 -0.76 -9.05
N LEU A 141 14.04 -1.29 -10.22
CA LEU A 141 13.05 -1.67 -11.23
C LEU A 141 12.25 -2.91 -10.83
N VAL A 142 12.89 -3.88 -10.15
CA VAL A 142 12.24 -5.13 -9.76
C VAL A 142 11.30 -4.88 -8.58
N HIS A 143 11.82 -4.27 -7.51
CA HIS A 143 11.04 -3.89 -6.34
C HIS A 143 9.95 -2.87 -6.72
N GLY A 144 10.31 -1.84 -7.48
CA GLY A 144 9.37 -0.81 -7.94
C GLY A 144 8.27 -1.36 -8.85
N GLY A 145 8.58 -2.33 -9.71
CA GLY A 145 7.61 -3.03 -10.54
C GLY A 145 6.59 -3.83 -9.72
N ALA A 146 7.06 -4.59 -8.72
CA ALA A 146 6.18 -5.31 -7.81
C ALA A 146 5.34 -4.33 -6.95
N ALA A 147 5.98 -3.29 -6.43
CA ALA A 147 5.33 -2.24 -5.65
C ALA A 147 4.25 -1.51 -6.46
N PHE A 148 4.49 -1.25 -7.76
CA PHE A 148 3.47 -0.67 -8.65
C PHE A 148 2.22 -1.55 -8.76
N VAL A 149 2.40 -2.86 -9.00
CA VAL A 149 1.27 -3.82 -9.12
C VAL A 149 0.47 -3.90 -7.82
N LEU A 150 1.15 -4.06 -6.69
CA LEU A 150 0.50 -4.03 -5.37
C LEU A 150 -0.15 -2.67 -5.10
N GLY A 151 0.48 -1.61 -5.57
CA GLY A 151 0.01 -0.26 -5.43
C GLY A 151 -1.31 0.01 -6.13
N LEU A 152 -1.55 -0.60 -7.30
CA LEU A 152 -2.82 -0.53 -8.01
C LEU A 152 -3.94 -1.13 -7.15
N TYR A 153 -3.69 -2.29 -6.54
CA TYR A 153 -4.65 -2.96 -5.67
C TYR A 153 -4.99 -2.07 -4.47
N LEU A 154 -3.98 -1.56 -3.75
CA LEU A 154 -4.17 -0.68 -2.60
C LEU A 154 -4.88 0.62 -2.96
N GLY A 155 -4.57 1.21 -4.12
CA GLY A 155 -5.27 2.38 -4.63
C GLY A 155 -6.76 2.12 -4.88
N VAL A 156 -7.10 1.00 -5.53
CA VAL A 156 -8.51 0.59 -5.73
C VAL A 156 -9.23 0.40 -4.39
N VAL A 157 -8.59 -0.29 -3.44
CA VAL A 157 -9.15 -0.51 -2.10
C VAL A 157 -9.38 0.81 -1.37
N ALA A 158 -8.42 1.74 -1.41
CA ALA A 158 -8.52 3.05 -0.76
C ALA A 158 -9.69 3.88 -1.33
N VAL A 159 -9.85 3.89 -2.66
CA VAL A 159 -10.98 4.55 -3.33
C VAL A 159 -12.31 3.94 -2.91
N TRP A 160 -12.45 2.62 -2.98
CA TRP A 160 -13.72 1.95 -2.67
C TRP A 160 -14.08 2.01 -1.18
N ALA A 161 -13.07 2.03 -0.31
CA ALA A 161 -13.23 2.30 1.12
C ALA A 161 -13.56 3.77 1.43
N GLY A 162 -13.20 4.70 0.54
CA GLY A 162 -13.20 6.13 0.85
C GLY A 162 -12.26 6.49 2.01
N SER A 163 -11.31 5.62 2.33
CA SER A 163 -10.45 5.66 3.51
C SER A 163 -9.11 5.01 3.19
N VAL A 164 -8.03 5.57 3.72
CA VAL A 164 -6.69 5.00 3.59
C VAL A 164 -6.47 3.82 4.54
N VAL A 165 -7.30 3.68 5.58
CA VAL A 165 -7.10 2.70 6.65
C VAL A 165 -7.06 1.26 6.13
N PRO A 166 -7.98 0.78 5.26
CA PRO A 166 -7.88 -0.58 4.73
C PRO A 166 -6.60 -0.83 3.93
N ALA A 167 -6.07 0.18 3.24
CA ALA A 167 -4.83 0.06 2.48
C ALA A 167 -3.62 -0.06 3.42
N ILE A 168 -3.56 0.76 4.49
CA ILE A 168 -2.56 0.63 5.57
C ILE A 168 -2.58 -0.77 6.17
N LEU A 169 -3.77 -1.30 6.47
CA LEU A 169 -3.90 -2.63 7.07
C LEU A 169 -3.42 -3.75 6.12
N CYS A 170 -3.78 -3.66 4.83
CA CYS A 170 -3.32 -4.62 3.82
C CYS A 170 -1.80 -4.58 3.66
N HIS A 171 -1.22 -3.38 3.52
CA HIS A 171 0.21 -3.18 3.35
C HIS A 171 0.98 -3.64 4.60
N ALA A 172 0.54 -3.25 5.80
CA ALA A 172 1.16 -3.66 7.06
C ALA A 172 1.15 -5.18 7.21
N ALA A 173 0.01 -5.82 6.97
CA ALA A 173 -0.10 -7.28 7.06
C ALA A 173 0.84 -8.01 6.09
N ASN A 174 1.00 -7.50 4.87
CA ASN A 174 1.95 -8.04 3.90
C ASN A 174 3.39 -7.95 4.41
N ASN A 175 3.80 -6.77 4.88
CA ASN A 175 5.18 -6.57 5.34
C ASN A 175 5.47 -7.40 6.60
N LEU A 176 4.52 -7.43 7.54
CA LEU A 176 4.62 -8.26 8.74
C LEU A 176 4.70 -9.74 8.41
N TYR A 177 3.91 -10.22 7.45
CA TYR A 177 3.99 -11.61 6.98
C TYR A 177 5.37 -11.92 6.40
N GLY A 178 5.90 -11.04 5.53
CA GLY A 178 7.24 -11.20 4.95
C GLY A 178 8.33 -11.26 6.03
N ILE A 179 8.29 -10.36 7.01
CA ILE A 179 9.24 -10.35 8.13
C ILE A 179 9.11 -11.60 8.99
N ALA A 180 7.87 -12.01 9.33
CA ALA A 180 7.62 -13.23 10.11
C ALA A 180 8.12 -14.48 9.38
N ALA A 181 7.91 -14.58 8.07
CA ALA A 181 8.40 -15.67 7.24
C ALA A 181 9.94 -15.72 7.22
N LEU A 182 10.59 -14.58 7.03
CA LEU A 182 12.05 -14.46 7.10
C LEU A 182 12.63 -14.71 8.49
N ALA A 183 11.84 -14.49 9.55
CA ALA A 183 12.18 -14.82 10.93
C ALA A 183 11.92 -16.31 11.28
N GLY A 184 11.29 -17.09 10.39
CA GLY A 184 10.91 -18.48 10.65
C GLY A 184 9.68 -18.65 11.54
N LEU A 185 8.86 -17.60 11.69
CA LEU A 185 7.62 -17.57 12.47
C LEU A 185 6.36 -17.79 11.60
N ALA A 186 6.51 -17.70 10.29
CA ALA A 186 5.49 -18.03 9.31
C ALA A 186 6.12 -18.96 8.25
N PRO A 187 5.33 -19.78 7.56
CA PRO A 187 5.85 -20.56 6.44
C PRO A 187 6.50 -19.62 5.43
N PRO A 188 7.74 -19.91 4.97
CA PRO A 188 8.30 -19.16 3.86
C PRO A 188 7.36 -19.25 2.66
N GLY A 189 7.39 -18.24 1.79
CA GLY A 189 6.80 -18.38 0.47
C GLY A 189 7.53 -19.51 -0.24
N GLU A 190 6.98 -20.72 -0.18
CA GLU A 190 7.49 -21.87 -0.92
C GLU A 190 7.46 -21.51 -2.42
N PRO A 191 8.42 -21.99 -3.21
CA PRO A 191 8.36 -21.81 -4.65
C PRO A 191 7.08 -22.47 -5.17
N LEU A 192 6.08 -21.63 -5.47
CA LEU A 192 4.86 -22.09 -6.11
C LEU A 192 5.18 -22.45 -7.55
N ASP A 193 4.62 -23.56 -8.01
CA ASP A 193 4.58 -23.84 -9.43
C ASP A 193 3.69 -22.79 -10.15
N ALA A 194 3.74 -22.78 -11.47
CA ALA A 194 2.95 -21.84 -12.26
C ALA A 194 1.46 -21.93 -11.91
N VAL A 195 0.94 -23.14 -11.66
CA VAL A 195 -0.46 -23.37 -11.32
C VAL A 195 -0.85 -22.69 -10.01
N GLY A 196 -0.02 -22.82 -8.97
CA GLY A 196 -0.22 -22.16 -7.68
C GLY A 196 -0.20 -20.64 -7.80
N ALA A 197 0.76 -20.08 -8.54
CA ALA A 197 0.84 -18.64 -8.76
C ALA A 197 -0.40 -18.09 -9.50
N TRP A 198 -0.84 -18.78 -10.56
CA TRP A 198 -2.08 -18.42 -11.28
C TRP A 198 -3.32 -18.54 -10.38
N GLY A 199 -3.41 -19.58 -9.55
CA GLY A 199 -4.50 -19.75 -8.60
C GLY A 199 -4.63 -18.57 -7.63
N LEU A 200 -3.51 -18.04 -7.13
CA LEU A 200 -3.48 -16.86 -6.27
C LEU A 200 -3.88 -15.58 -7.01
N LEU A 201 -3.47 -15.39 -8.27
CA LEU A 201 -3.92 -14.27 -9.09
C LEU A 201 -5.44 -14.29 -9.31
N VAL A 202 -5.99 -15.48 -9.60
CA VAL A 202 -7.44 -15.68 -9.74
C VAL A 202 -8.14 -15.37 -8.42
N ALA A 203 -7.64 -15.87 -7.29
CA ALA A 203 -8.21 -15.60 -5.97
C ALA A 203 -8.20 -14.09 -5.65
N SER A 204 -7.13 -13.38 -5.98
CA SER A 204 -7.07 -11.91 -5.84
C SER A 204 -8.11 -11.22 -6.71
N GLY A 205 -8.25 -11.63 -7.98
CA GLY A 205 -9.27 -11.10 -8.90
C GLY A 205 -10.71 -11.36 -8.43
N VAL A 206 -10.97 -12.52 -7.83
CA VAL A 206 -12.26 -12.84 -7.20
C VAL A 206 -12.53 -11.89 -6.04
N CYS A 207 -11.55 -11.69 -5.14
CA CYS A 207 -11.69 -10.75 -4.03
C CYS A 207 -12.00 -9.33 -4.52
N LEU A 208 -11.30 -8.83 -5.54
CA LEU A 208 -11.60 -7.52 -6.15
C LEU A 208 -13.00 -7.45 -6.76
N THR A 209 -13.45 -8.53 -7.40
CA THR A 209 -14.79 -8.59 -7.99
C THR A 209 -15.88 -8.54 -6.92
N LEU A 210 -15.69 -9.28 -5.81
CA LEU A 210 -16.60 -9.25 -4.66
C LEU A 210 -16.63 -7.87 -4.01
N LEU A 211 -15.48 -7.24 -3.82
CA LEU A 211 -15.38 -5.87 -3.29
C LEU A 211 -16.08 -4.85 -4.20
N ARG A 212 -15.93 -5.00 -5.51
CA ARG A 212 -16.60 -4.14 -6.50
C ARG A 212 -18.12 -4.20 -6.38
N ALA A 213 -18.68 -5.36 -6.04
CA ALA A 213 -20.12 -5.55 -5.89
C ALA A 213 -20.70 -4.83 -4.65
N VAL A 214 -19.88 -4.60 -3.61
CA VAL A 214 -20.32 -3.98 -2.35
C VAL A 214 -19.82 -2.56 -2.14
N ARG A 215 -19.01 -2.04 -3.06
CA ARG A 215 -18.55 -0.65 -2.99
C ARG A 215 -19.74 0.29 -3.07
N LYS A 216 -19.81 1.26 -2.15
CA LYS A 216 -20.71 2.40 -2.32
C LYS A 216 -20.12 3.31 -3.39
N ARG A 217 -20.96 3.89 -4.26
CA ARG A 217 -20.48 4.86 -5.26
C ARG A 217 -19.79 6.02 -4.53
N PRO A 218 -18.68 6.57 -5.06
CA PRO A 218 -18.09 7.78 -4.50
C PRO A 218 -19.15 8.89 -4.48
N LEU A 219 -19.25 9.63 -3.37
CA LEU A 219 -19.88 10.95 -3.40
C LEU A 219 -19.03 11.82 -4.33
N PRO A 220 -19.63 12.64 -5.21
CA PRO A 220 -18.88 13.53 -6.09
C PRO A 220 -18.08 14.51 -5.22
N VAL A 221 -16.77 14.26 -5.09
CA VAL A 221 -15.86 15.19 -4.44
C VAL A 221 -15.60 16.30 -5.46
N GLY A 222 -16.19 17.47 -5.24
CA GLY A 222 -15.93 18.64 -6.08
C GLY A 222 -17.08 19.64 -6.16
N ASN A 223 -18.34 19.22 -5.96
CA ASN A 223 -19.46 20.13 -6.21
C ASN A 223 -20.04 20.81 -4.96
N GLU A 224 -19.85 20.32 -3.74
CA GLU A 224 -20.48 20.98 -2.58
C GLU A 224 -19.74 22.25 -2.16
N LEU A 225 -18.40 22.24 -2.09
CA LEU A 225 -17.63 23.47 -1.80
C LEU A 225 -17.69 24.49 -2.96
N GLN A 226 -17.82 24.01 -4.20
CA GLN A 226 -17.94 24.87 -5.37
C GLN A 226 -19.36 25.44 -5.51
N ARG A 227 -20.40 24.67 -5.15
CA ARG A 227 -21.78 25.17 -5.03
C ARG A 227 -21.97 26.09 -3.83
N GLU A 228 -21.32 25.84 -2.70
CA GLU A 228 -21.34 26.75 -1.55
C GLU A 228 -20.67 28.08 -1.90
N ALA A 229 -19.52 28.04 -2.59
CA ALA A 229 -18.85 29.24 -3.10
C ALA A 229 -19.68 29.98 -4.16
N GLU A 230 -20.32 29.28 -5.11
CA GLU A 230 -21.21 29.88 -6.12
C GLU A 230 -22.53 30.39 -5.53
N SER A 231 -23.03 29.79 -4.45
CA SER A 231 -24.27 30.22 -3.75
C SER A 231 -24.05 31.37 -2.76
N ALA A 232 -22.82 31.56 -2.29
CA ALA A 232 -22.45 32.69 -1.44
C ALA A 232 -22.21 33.98 -2.24
N ASP A 233 -22.03 33.87 -3.57
CA ASP A 233 -21.80 34.96 -4.51
C ASP A 233 -23.05 35.33 -5.35
N SER A 234 -24.19 34.67 -5.10
CA SER A 234 -25.50 34.89 -5.75
C SER A 234 -26.53 35.49 -4.80
#